data_AF-A0A9D1DNS6-F1
#
_entry.id   AF-A0A9D1DNS6-F1
#
_cell.length_a   1.000
_cell.length_b   1.000
_cell.length_c   1.000
_cell.angle_alpha   90.00
_cell.angle_beta   90.00
_cell.angle_gamma   90.00
#
_symmetry.space_group_name_H-M   'P 1'
#
loop_
_entity.id
_entity.type
_entity.pdbx_description
1 polymer ?
#
loop_
_entity_poly.entity_id
_entity_poly.type
_entity_poly.pdbx_seq_one_letter_code
_entity_poly.pdbx_strand_id
1 'polypeptide(L)'
;ISDHEIDNLFETLIEKIIHLNRDGYRIYERNICDKMMNLLSRRNRNICSSRGCMGGYKIISFDGNGDVYPCDMLDNKEVKIGNIAEDSDLVHMIVSSAVKNSFFREKEKKDCSDCPWNGYCRGGCTASAVYSKECSVDERECRVNKILYPKLIRVLMEDPKAVPYLTNNEVNIL
;
A
#
# COMPACT_ATOMS: atom_id res chain seq x y z
N ILE A 1 -18.75 -5.59 -5.11
CA ILE A 1 -18.52 -5.57 -3.65
C ILE A 1 -18.85 -4.18 -3.12
N SER A 2 -19.88 -4.13 -2.28
CA SER A 2 -20.37 -2.98 -1.51
C SER A 2 -19.49 -2.69 -0.29
N ASP A 3 -19.61 -1.48 0.28
CA ASP A 3 -18.85 -1.12 1.49
C ASP A 3 -19.24 -1.99 2.70
N HIS A 4 -20.50 -2.39 2.81
CA HIS A 4 -20.99 -3.30 3.86
C HIS A 4 -20.35 -4.70 3.76
N GLU A 5 -20.15 -5.23 2.55
CA GLU A 5 -19.45 -6.50 2.36
C GLU A 5 -17.97 -6.41 2.76
N ILE A 6 -17.31 -5.28 2.46
CA ILE A 6 -15.91 -5.04 2.87
C ILE A 6 -15.83 -4.93 4.40
N ASP A 7 -16.77 -4.21 5.01
CA ASP A 7 -16.83 -4.04 6.46
C ASP A 7 -16.96 -5.38 7.19
N ASN A 8 -17.96 -6.19 6.80
CA ASN A 8 -18.18 -7.52 7.39
C ASN A 8 -17.00 -8.46 7.19
N LEU A 9 -16.35 -8.40 6.01
CA LEU A 9 -15.15 -9.19 5.73
C LEU A 9 -14.03 -8.84 6.71
N PHE A 10 -13.71 -7.56 6.88
CA PHE A 10 -12.61 -7.17 7.76
C PHE A 10 -12.95 -7.34 9.24
N GLU A 11 -14.21 -7.16 9.63
CA GLU A 11 -14.67 -7.49 10.99
C GLU A 11 -14.39 -8.96 11.30
N THR A 12 -14.92 -9.86 10.47
CA THR A 12 -14.77 -11.31 10.62
C THR A 12 -13.31 -11.74 10.57
N LEU A 13 -12.52 -11.17 9.65
CA LEU A 13 -11.12 -11.51 9.48
C LEU A 13 -10.28 -11.12 10.69
N ILE A 14 -10.45 -9.90 11.21
CA ILE A 14 -9.73 -9.43 12.41
C ILE A 14 -10.08 -10.30 13.62
N GLU A 15 -11.38 -10.53 13.85
CA GLU A 15 -11.84 -11.38 14.96
C GLU A 15 -11.26 -12.78 14.87
N LYS A 16 -11.25 -13.38 13.67
CA LYS A 16 -10.75 -14.75 13.48
C LYS A 16 -9.23 -14.83 13.66
N ILE A 17 -8.48 -13.85 13.18
CA ILE A 17 -7.02 -13.77 13.41
C ILE A 17 -6.73 -13.70 14.92
N ILE A 18 -7.42 -12.82 15.64
CA ILE A 18 -7.23 -12.65 17.08
C ILE A 18 -7.59 -13.93 17.84
N HIS A 19 -8.75 -14.52 17.54
CA HIS A 19 -9.21 -15.74 18.20
C HIS A 19 -8.25 -16.91 17.97
N LEU A 20 -7.81 -17.15 16.73
CA LEU A 20 -6.88 -18.23 16.43
C LEU A 20 -5.51 -18.02 17.10
N ASN A 21 -5.01 -16.79 17.21
CA ASN A 21 -3.77 -16.54 17.95
C ASN A 21 -3.93 -16.76 19.46
N ARG A 22 -5.09 -16.43 20.04
CA ARG A 22 -5.40 -16.75 21.43
C ARG A 22 -5.44 -18.27 21.69
N ASP A 23 -5.86 -19.04 20.69
CA ASP A 23 -5.86 -20.51 20.73
C ASP A 23 -4.46 -21.12 20.47
N GLY A 24 -3.42 -20.29 20.30
CA GLY A 24 -2.03 -20.72 20.13
C GLY A 24 -1.58 -20.92 18.68
N TYR A 25 -2.43 -20.62 17.68
CA TYR A 25 -2.02 -20.65 16.27
C TYR A 25 -1.24 -19.38 15.90
N ARG A 26 -0.12 -19.51 15.18
CA ARG A 26 0.62 -18.35 14.69
C ARG A 26 0.18 -17.98 13.28
N ILE A 27 -0.79 -17.07 13.18
CA ILE A 27 -1.29 -16.56 11.90
C ILE A 27 -1.38 -15.03 11.88
N TYR A 28 -1.23 -14.43 10.72
CA TYR A 28 -1.51 -13.02 10.50
C TYR A 28 -1.85 -12.79 9.03
N GLU A 29 -2.55 -11.70 8.74
CA GLU A 29 -2.75 -11.24 7.37
C GLU A 29 -1.82 -10.06 7.09
N ARG A 30 -1.15 -10.09 5.94
CA ARG A 30 -0.04 -9.18 5.64
C ARG A 30 -0.49 -7.74 5.51
N ASN A 31 -1.60 -7.47 4.85
CA ASN A 31 -2.09 -6.09 4.67
C ASN A 31 -2.57 -5.47 5.98
N ILE A 32 -3.25 -6.24 6.84
CA ILE A 32 -3.62 -5.83 8.20
C ILE A 32 -2.36 -5.52 9.01
N CYS A 33 -1.34 -6.39 8.95
CA CYS A 33 -0.07 -6.16 9.60
C CYS A 33 0.60 -4.88 9.12
N ASP A 34 0.74 -4.69 7.81
CA ASP A 34 1.38 -3.51 7.24
C ASP A 34 0.63 -2.22 7.61
N LYS A 35 -0.72 -2.24 7.62
CA LYS A 35 -1.54 -1.08 8.00
C LYS A 35 -1.47 -0.79 9.50
N MET A 36 -1.50 -1.83 10.34
CA MET A 36 -1.32 -1.68 11.78
C MET A 36 0.06 -1.11 12.11
N MET A 37 1.11 -1.62 11.45
CA MET A 37 2.47 -1.11 11.59
C MET A 37 2.62 0.32 11.06
N ASN A 38 1.88 0.68 10.00
CA ASN A 38 1.82 2.05 9.49
C ASN A 38 1.19 3.02 10.50
N LEU A 39 0.12 2.60 11.19
CA LEU A 39 -0.48 3.38 12.29
C LEU A 39 0.49 3.56 13.46
N LEU A 40 1.14 2.47 13.90
CA LEU A 40 1.93 2.44 15.13
C LEU A 40 3.31 3.09 15.01
N SER A 41 4.01 2.82 13.90
CA SER A 41 5.44 3.10 13.80
C SER A 41 5.81 4.01 12.65
N ARG A 42 4.93 4.13 11.64
CA ARG A 42 5.21 4.75 10.33
C ARG A 42 6.56 4.31 9.72
N ARG A 43 7.11 3.17 10.17
CA ARG A 43 8.34 2.61 9.64
C ARG A 43 8.06 2.24 8.20
N ASN A 44 8.94 2.65 7.30
CA ASN A 44 8.83 2.46 5.84
C ASN A 44 9.06 0.99 5.45
N ARG A 45 8.26 0.08 6.01
CA ARG A 45 8.38 -1.38 5.88
C ARG A 45 7.75 -1.88 4.59
N ASN A 46 6.76 -1.15 4.07
CA ASN A 46 6.08 -1.46 2.84
C ASN A 46 6.30 -0.32 1.83
N ILE A 47 6.89 -0.66 0.68
CA ILE A 47 7.22 0.28 -0.40
C ILE A 47 5.97 0.83 -1.12
N CYS A 48 4.80 0.22 -0.93
CA CYS A 48 3.55 0.59 -1.58
C CYS A 48 2.70 1.58 -0.77
N SER A 49 2.75 1.54 0.57
CA SER A 49 1.81 2.27 1.42
C SER A 49 2.45 3.23 2.41
N SER A 50 3.50 2.84 3.15
CA SER A 50 3.99 3.59 4.33
C SER A 50 4.45 5.02 4.05
N ARG A 51 5.03 5.29 2.87
CA ARG A 51 5.43 6.63 2.43
C ARG A 51 4.83 6.99 1.05
N GLY A 52 3.71 6.35 0.71
CA GLY A 52 3.19 6.31 -0.65
C GLY A 52 3.99 5.35 -1.55
N CYS A 53 3.59 5.27 -2.82
CA CYS A 53 4.21 4.36 -3.78
C CYS A 53 5.67 4.74 -4.03
N MET A 54 6.57 3.77 -3.83
CA MET A 54 8.03 3.90 -4.05
C MET A 54 8.50 3.15 -5.31
N GLY A 55 7.59 2.83 -6.23
CA GLY A 55 7.96 2.32 -7.56
C GLY A 55 8.89 3.29 -8.27
N GLY A 56 9.90 2.77 -8.97
CA GLY A 56 10.96 3.55 -9.58
C GLY A 56 12.00 4.11 -8.61
N TYR A 57 11.77 4.09 -7.29
CA TYR A 57 12.72 4.56 -6.28
C TYR A 57 13.34 3.44 -5.43
N LYS A 58 12.54 2.43 -5.09
CA LYS A 58 12.94 1.28 -4.25
C LYS A 58 12.78 -0.07 -4.94
N ILE A 59 12.03 -0.08 -6.03
CA ILE A 59 11.83 -1.23 -6.90
C ILE A 59 11.75 -0.72 -8.34
N ILE A 60 12.19 -1.57 -9.25
CA ILE A 60 11.96 -1.47 -10.69
C ILE A 60 11.76 -2.90 -11.19
N SER A 61 11.16 -3.04 -12.36
CA SER A 61 11.01 -4.33 -13.04
C SER A 61 11.52 -4.21 -14.47
N PHE A 62 11.81 -5.36 -15.07
CA PHE A 62 12.22 -5.50 -16.46
C PHE A 62 11.29 -6.49 -17.12
N ASP A 63 10.77 -6.16 -18.29
CA ASP A 63 10.04 -7.14 -19.11
C ASP A 63 11.00 -7.99 -19.96
N GLY A 64 10.45 -8.93 -20.73
CA GLY A 64 11.23 -9.82 -21.60
C GLY A 64 11.95 -9.12 -22.75
N ASN A 65 11.60 -7.87 -23.07
CA ASN A 65 12.27 -7.05 -24.08
C ASN A 65 13.33 -6.13 -23.46
N GLY A 66 13.50 -6.16 -22.14
CA GLY A 66 14.39 -5.27 -21.41
C GLY A 66 13.80 -3.88 -21.14
N ASP A 67 12.49 -3.68 -21.38
CA ASP A 67 11.81 -2.44 -20.99
C ASP A 67 11.73 -2.35 -19.47
N VAL A 68 12.12 -1.20 -18.94
CA VAL A 68 12.19 -0.91 -17.50
C VAL A 68 10.91 -0.22 -17.06
N TYR A 69 10.29 -0.74 -16.00
CA TYR A 69 9.07 -0.17 -15.42
C TYR A 69 9.24 0.13 -13.91
N PRO A 70 8.41 1.03 -13.34
CA PRO A 70 8.51 1.39 -11.93
C PRO A 70 8.25 0.25 -10.94
N CYS A 71 7.48 -0.79 -11.30
CA CYS A 71 7.30 -1.99 -10.48
C CYS A 71 6.82 -3.17 -11.33
N ASP A 72 6.82 -4.36 -10.74
CA ASP A 72 6.39 -5.63 -11.32
C ASP A 72 4.91 -5.68 -11.73
N MET A 73 4.09 -4.79 -11.20
CA MET A 73 2.68 -4.67 -11.55
C MET A 73 2.42 -3.85 -12.82
N LEU A 74 3.46 -3.40 -13.53
CA LEU A 74 3.34 -2.49 -14.67
C LEU A 74 3.98 -3.04 -15.95
N ASP A 75 3.23 -2.95 -17.04
CA ASP A 75 3.64 -3.17 -18.42
C ASP A 75 3.11 -2.06 -19.37
N ASN A 76 2.46 -1.03 -18.82
CA ASN A 76 1.91 0.07 -19.61
C ASN A 76 3.04 0.97 -20.15
N LYS A 77 3.16 1.03 -21.48
CA LYS A 77 4.16 1.84 -22.20
C LYS A 77 4.14 3.32 -21.85
N GLU A 78 3.01 3.88 -21.40
CA GLU A 78 2.90 5.29 -20.97
C GLU A 78 3.76 5.62 -19.74
N VAL A 79 4.04 4.62 -18.91
CA VAL A 79 4.86 4.76 -17.69
C VAL A 79 6.19 4.04 -17.77
N LYS A 80 6.59 3.59 -18.96
CA LYS A 80 7.92 3.01 -19.23
C LYS A 80 9.01 4.00 -18.81
N ILE A 81 10.00 3.51 -18.07
CA ILE A 81 11.16 4.31 -17.64
C ILE A 81 12.15 4.45 -18.79
N GLY A 82 12.46 3.35 -19.46
CA GLY A 82 13.39 3.25 -20.59
C GLY A 82 13.62 1.80 -20.99
N ASN A 83 14.67 1.50 -21.75
CA ASN A 83 15.06 0.12 -22.07
C ASN A 83 16.53 -0.10 -21.71
N ILE A 84 16.85 -1.24 -21.09
CA ILE A 84 18.19 -1.54 -20.57
C ILE A 84 19.26 -1.68 -21.66
N ALA A 85 18.86 -1.92 -22.92
CA ALA A 85 19.78 -1.98 -24.05
C ALA A 85 20.13 -0.59 -24.61
N GLU A 86 19.35 0.46 -24.28
CA GLU A 86 19.53 1.81 -24.81
C GLU A 86 20.46 2.67 -23.94
N ASP A 87 20.45 2.48 -22.62
CA ASP A 87 21.29 3.21 -21.67
C ASP A 87 21.72 2.27 -20.53
N SER A 88 23.03 2.20 -20.29
CA SER A 88 23.61 1.38 -19.22
C SER A 88 23.61 2.10 -17.87
N ASP A 89 23.43 3.43 -17.83
CA ASP A 89 23.23 4.18 -16.60
C ASP A 89 21.74 4.18 -16.20
N LEU A 90 21.38 3.12 -15.48
CA LEU A 90 20.03 2.93 -14.97
C LEU A 90 19.58 4.04 -14.01
N VAL A 91 20.50 4.63 -13.25
CA VAL A 91 20.17 5.70 -12.31
C VAL A 91 19.80 6.97 -13.08
N HIS A 92 20.61 7.33 -14.08
CA HIS A 92 20.32 8.45 -14.97
C HIS A 92 18.98 8.24 -15.73
N MET A 93 18.73 7.04 -16.24
CA MET A 93 17.48 6.67 -16.90
C MET A 93 16.26 6.89 -15.99
N ILE A 94 16.33 6.44 -14.74
CA ILE A 94 15.25 6.62 -13.75
C ILE A 94 15.05 8.10 -13.43
N VAL A 95 16.12 8.84 -13.10
CA VAL A 95 16.05 10.26 -12.72
C VAL A 95 15.48 11.11 -13.85
N SER A 96 15.95 10.89 -15.08
CA SER A 96 15.45 11.61 -16.26
C SER A 96 13.99 11.28 -16.59
N SER A 97 13.57 10.02 -16.40
CA SER A 97 12.17 9.60 -16.57
C SER A 97 11.26 10.20 -15.50
N ALA A 98 11.70 10.25 -14.24
CA ALA A 98 10.90 10.75 -13.12
C ALA A 98 10.39 12.18 -13.28
N VAL A 99 11.12 13.03 -14.01
CA VAL A 99 10.72 14.43 -14.28
C VAL A 99 9.51 14.52 -15.23
N LYS A 100 9.40 13.60 -16.18
CA LYS A 100 8.38 13.64 -17.26
C LYS A 100 7.25 12.63 -17.07
N ASN A 101 7.51 11.52 -16.40
CA ASN A 101 6.61 10.38 -16.29
C ASN A 101 5.55 10.63 -15.20
N SER A 102 4.28 10.50 -15.59
CA SER A 102 3.12 10.74 -14.71
C SER A 102 3.07 9.82 -13.51
N PHE A 103 3.70 8.64 -13.56
CA PHE A 103 3.79 7.70 -12.46
C PHE A 103 4.41 8.31 -11.19
N PHE A 104 5.37 9.22 -11.36
CA PHE A 104 6.11 9.82 -10.25
C PHE A 104 5.43 11.06 -9.67
N ARG A 105 4.33 11.51 -10.26
CA ARG A 105 3.56 12.66 -9.75
C ARG A 105 2.84 12.28 -8.46
N GLU A 106 2.71 13.26 -7.58
CA GLU A 106 1.90 13.09 -6.38
C GLU A 106 0.44 12.83 -6.76
N LYS A 107 -0.18 11.87 -6.07
CA LYS A 107 -1.57 11.49 -6.31
C LYS A 107 -2.48 12.39 -5.48
N GLU A 108 -3.34 13.12 -6.15
CA GLU A 108 -4.24 14.07 -5.52
C GLU A 108 -5.68 13.88 -5.99
N LYS A 109 -6.62 13.93 -5.05
CA LYS A 109 -8.06 14.02 -5.28
C LYS A 109 -8.61 15.03 -4.28
N LYS A 110 -9.65 15.78 -4.66
CA LYS A 110 -10.26 16.81 -3.79
C LYS A 110 -10.57 16.28 -2.38
N ASP A 111 -11.11 15.08 -2.28
CA ASP A 111 -11.48 14.48 -0.99
C ASP A 111 -10.28 14.02 -0.14
N CYS A 112 -9.06 14.00 -0.68
CA CYS A 112 -7.85 13.60 0.04
C CYS A 112 -7.29 14.73 0.91
N SER A 113 -7.59 16.00 0.64
CA SER A 113 -7.05 17.14 1.39
C SER A 113 -7.43 17.09 2.87
N ASP A 114 -8.67 16.71 3.16
CA ASP A 114 -9.24 16.65 4.51
C ASP A 114 -9.40 15.20 5.01
N CYS A 115 -8.84 14.22 4.30
CA CYS A 115 -8.95 12.81 4.66
C CYS A 115 -7.94 12.46 5.78
N PRO A 116 -8.40 11.93 6.93
CA PRO A 116 -7.50 11.58 8.05
C PRO A 116 -6.51 10.46 7.67
N TRP A 117 -6.81 9.69 6.63
CA TRP A 117 -5.99 8.57 6.17
C TRP A 117 -4.94 8.96 5.13
N ASN A 118 -4.98 10.19 4.59
CA ASN A 118 -4.08 10.59 3.50
C ASN A 118 -2.60 10.52 3.90
N GLY A 119 -2.28 10.88 5.15
CA GLY A 119 -0.94 10.76 5.72
C GLY A 119 -0.39 9.32 5.78
N TYR A 120 -1.27 8.32 5.69
CA TYR A 120 -0.93 6.89 5.70
C TYR A 120 -1.02 6.23 4.33
N CYS A 121 -1.99 6.60 3.49
CA CYS A 121 -2.21 5.93 2.20
C CYS A 121 -1.61 6.67 0.98
N ARG A 122 -1.48 8.01 1.04
CA ARG A 122 -1.02 8.87 -0.06
C ARG A 122 -1.62 8.53 -1.43
N GLY A 123 -2.93 8.34 -1.46
CA GLY A 123 -3.68 8.00 -2.68
C GLY A 123 -3.57 6.55 -3.16
N GLY A 124 -2.97 5.64 -2.39
CA GLY A 124 -2.93 4.20 -2.67
C GLY A 124 -1.93 3.78 -3.75
N CYS A 125 -2.20 2.65 -4.42
CA CYS A 125 -1.30 2.06 -5.41
C CYS A 125 -1.32 2.84 -6.73
N THR A 126 -0.16 3.37 -7.15
CA THR A 126 -0.06 4.09 -8.42
C THR A 126 -0.29 3.18 -9.63
N ALA A 127 0.12 1.90 -9.58
CA ALA A 127 -0.14 0.97 -10.68
C ALA A 127 -1.66 0.73 -10.87
N SER A 128 -2.40 0.54 -9.79
CA SER A 128 -3.87 0.43 -9.81
C SER A 128 -4.51 1.68 -10.43
N ALA A 129 -4.04 2.88 -10.06
CA ALA A 129 -4.49 4.14 -10.64
C ALA A 129 -4.19 4.24 -12.15
N VAL A 130 -2.99 3.89 -12.59
CA VAL A 130 -2.58 3.90 -14.02
C VAL A 130 -3.51 3.04 -14.88
N TYR A 131 -3.85 1.82 -14.44
CA TYR A 131 -4.76 0.96 -15.20
C TYR A 131 -6.23 1.37 -15.09
N SER A 132 -6.62 2.08 -14.03
CA SER A 132 -7.98 2.58 -13.89
C SER A 132 -8.32 3.67 -14.91
N LYS A 133 -7.32 4.43 -15.40
CA LYS A 133 -7.41 5.57 -16.35
C LYS A 133 -8.31 6.75 -15.94
N GLU A 134 -9.26 6.53 -15.05
CA GLU A 134 -10.29 7.49 -14.64
C GLU A 134 -9.93 8.21 -13.34
N CYS A 135 -9.05 7.62 -12.51
CA CYS A 135 -8.77 8.12 -11.17
C CYS A 135 -7.27 8.36 -10.95
N SER A 136 -6.95 9.52 -10.37
CA SER A 136 -5.61 9.88 -9.90
C SER A 136 -5.20 9.10 -8.64
N VAL A 137 -6.14 8.39 -8.00
CA VAL A 137 -5.96 7.61 -6.78
C VAL A 137 -6.52 6.19 -6.95
N ASP A 138 -6.08 5.25 -6.13
CA ASP A 138 -6.64 3.89 -6.09
C ASP A 138 -7.96 3.87 -5.30
N GLU A 139 -9.09 3.98 -5.99
CA GLU A 139 -10.42 4.03 -5.37
C GLU A 139 -10.77 2.78 -4.56
N ARG A 140 -10.32 1.60 -5.01
CA ARG A 140 -10.58 0.35 -4.29
C ARG A 140 -9.87 0.36 -2.94
N GLU A 141 -8.59 0.72 -2.97
CA GLU A 141 -7.77 0.82 -1.77
C GLU A 141 -8.23 1.98 -0.87
N CYS A 142 -8.74 3.06 -1.44
CA CYS A 142 -9.37 4.17 -0.70
C CYS A 142 -10.56 3.68 0.13
N ARG A 143 -11.49 2.93 -0.49
CA ARG A 143 -12.66 2.34 0.20
C ARG A 143 -12.23 1.39 1.32
N VAL A 144 -11.29 0.49 1.05
CA VAL A 144 -10.75 -0.43 2.06
C VAL A 144 -10.12 0.32 3.23
N ASN A 145 -9.29 1.33 2.97
CA ASN A 145 -8.62 2.10 4.01
C ASN A 145 -9.60 2.86 4.91
N LYS A 146 -10.66 3.45 4.33
CA LYS A 146 -11.70 4.16 5.09
C LYS A 146 -12.46 3.24 6.05
N ILE A 147 -12.52 1.93 5.78
CA ILE A 147 -13.18 0.93 6.61
C ILE A 147 -12.20 0.29 7.60
N LEU A 148 -11.03 -0.13 7.12
CA LEU A 148 -10.08 -0.92 7.91
C LEU A 148 -9.34 -0.10 8.97
N TYR A 149 -8.89 1.13 8.66
CA TYR A 149 -8.16 1.94 9.65
C TYR A 149 -8.97 2.19 10.93
N PRO A 150 -10.26 2.57 10.88
CA PRO A 150 -11.10 2.66 12.08
C PRO A 150 -11.15 1.36 12.90
N LYS A 151 -11.27 0.20 12.25
CA LYS A 151 -11.31 -1.09 12.95
C LYS A 151 -9.99 -1.41 13.65
N LEU A 152 -8.85 -1.12 13.01
CA LEU A 152 -7.53 -1.29 13.63
C LEU A 152 -7.35 -0.35 14.82
N ILE A 153 -7.81 0.91 14.71
CA ILE A 153 -7.79 1.87 15.82
C ILE A 153 -8.68 1.38 16.97
N ARG A 154 -9.85 0.80 16.68
CA ARG A 154 -10.71 0.19 17.69
C ARG A 154 -9.97 -0.91 18.45
N VAL A 155 -9.25 -1.81 17.77
CA VAL A 155 -8.42 -2.83 18.45
C VAL A 155 -7.33 -2.18 19.31
N LEU A 156 -6.65 -1.16 18.80
CA LEU A 156 -5.62 -0.43 19.57
C LEU A 156 -6.17 0.20 20.85
N MET A 157 -7.42 0.65 20.85
CA MET A 157 -8.04 1.33 21.98
C MET A 157 -8.72 0.37 22.96
N GLU A 158 -9.39 -0.66 22.46
CA GLU A 158 -10.28 -1.53 23.24
C GLU A 158 -9.62 -2.86 23.64
N ASP A 159 -8.68 -3.37 22.84
CA ASP A 159 -7.99 -4.63 23.09
C ASP A 159 -6.49 -4.57 22.71
N PRO A 160 -5.68 -3.76 23.42
CA PRO A 160 -4.25 -3.60 23.11
C PRO A 160 -3.46 -4.93 23.16
N LYS A 161 -3.92 -5.90 23.94
CA LYS A 161 -3.31 -7.24 24.06
C LYS A 161 -3.43 -8.06 22.78
N ALA A 162 -4.35 -7.72 21.88
CA ALA A 162 -4.50 -8.36 20.58
C ALA A 162 -3.57 -7.78 19.49
N VAL A 163 -2.95 -6.63 19.73
CA VAL A 163 -2.07 -5.95 18.76
C VAL A 163 -0.87 -6.78 18.31
N PRO A 164 -0.19 -7.57 19.18
CA PRO A 164 0.85 -8.50 18.73
C PRO A 164 0.36 -9.45 17.63
N TYR A 165 -0.90 -9.92 17.70
CA TYR A 165 -1.46 -10.84 16.71
C TYR A 165 -1.69 -10.17 15.34
N LEU A 166 -2.00 -8.87 15.36
CA LEU A 166 -2.17 -8.05 14.16
C LEU A 166 -0.85 -7.45 13.66
N THR A 167 0.28 -7.72 14.32
CA THR A 167 1.61 -7.22 13.94
C THR A 167 2.64 -8.32 13.82
N ASN A 168 2.21 -9.59 13.69
CA ASN A 168 3.10 -10.77 13.66
C ASN A 168 4.10 -10.80 14.85
N ASN A 169 3.64 -10.33 16.01
CA ASN A 169 4.39 -10.20 17.27
C ASN A 169 5.59 -9.24 17.20
N GLU A 170 5.60 -8.33 16.23
CA GLU A 170 6.67 -7.32 16.11
C GLU A 170 6.51 -6.14 17.06
N VAL A 171 5.29 -5.90 17.55
CA VAL A 171 4.99 -4.87 18.53
C VAL A 171 4.28 -5.50 19.72
N ASN A 172 4.86 -5.30 20.90
CA ASN A 172 4.22 -5.61 22.17
C ASN A 172 3.77 -4.30 22.81
N ILE A 173 2.46 -4.15 22.99
CA ILE A 173 1.89 -3.03 23.76
C ILE A 173 1.77 -3.54 25.20
N LEU A 174 2.45 -2.85 26.12
CA LEU A 174 2.47 -3.14 27.56
C LEU A 174 1.10 -2.92 28.21
#